data_AF-A0A3C0FVC7-F1
#
_entry.id   AF-A0A3C0FVC7-F1
#
_cell.length_a   1.000
_cell.length_b   1.000
_cell.length_c   1.000
_cell.angle_alpha   90.00
_cell.angle_beta   90.00
_cell.angle_gamma   90.00
#
_symmetry.space_group_name_H-M   'P 1'
#
loop_
_entity.id
_entity.type
_entity.pdbx_description
1 polymer ?
#
loop_
_entity_poly.entity_id
_entity_poly.type
_entity_poly.pdbx_seq_one_letter_code
_entity_poly.pdbx_strand_id
1 'polypeptide(L)'
;CDALSHFERDGDPAAPWRVEGFASEMFDKGAVETAVSIMASAVGIETPTVTFGTYEPKDWVGENLRSFKPISVGRFFVHGSHWEEELPVSKTALQVDAGLAFGSGEHQTTKGCLAAIDWLAKRGPRQ
;
A
#
# COMPACT_ATOMS: atom_id res chain seq x y z
N CYS A 1 4.69 2.74 -23.07
CA CYS A 1 5.01 3.39 -21.78
C CYS A 1 3.69 3.50 -21.06
N ASP A 2 3.56 2.77 -19.96
CA ASP A 2 2.26 2.52 -19.33
C ASP A 2 2.08 3.42 -18.11
N ALA A 3 3.19 3.78 -17.47
CA ALA A 3 3.24 4.79 -16.43
C ALA A 3 4.57 5.53 -16.46
N LEU A 4 4.55 6.79 -16.02
CA LEU A 4 5.72 7.62 -15.83
C LEU A 4 5.59 8.39 -14.52
N SER A 5 6.66 8.40 -13.73
CA SER A 5 6.75 9.17 -12.48
C SER A 5 8.00 10.05 -12.51
N HIS A 6 7.94 11.16 -11.78
CA HIS A 6 9.06 12.07 -11.61
C HIS A 6 9.10 12.61 -10.18
N PHE A 7 10.29 12.70 -9.59
CA PHE A 7 10.45 13.17 -8.21
C PHE A 7 11.82 13.81 -7.99
N GLU A 8 11.87 14.72 -7.01
CA GLU A 8 13.11 15.31 -6.51
C GLU A 8 13.94 14.23 -5.80
N ARG A 9 15.27 14.35 -5.85
CA ARG A 9 16.14 13.42 -5.13
C ARG A 9 16.21 13.82 -3.65
N ASP A 10 16.13 12.83 -2.77
CA ASP A 10 16.17 13.06 -1.33
C ASP A 10 17.43 13.82 -0.91
N GLY A 11 17.24 14.92 -0.16
CA GLY A 11 18.31 15.63 0.54
C GLY A 11 19.02 16.76 -0.21
N ASP A 12 18.70 17.00 -1.49
CA ASP A 12 19.26 18.14 -2.25
C ASP A 12 18.27 18.70 -3.29
N PRO A 13 17.65 19.87 -3.04
CA PRO A 13 16.76 20.54 -3.99
C PRO A 13 17.42 20.98 -5.30
N ALA A 14 18.75 21.05 -5.36
CA ALA A 14 19.51 21.40 -6.56
C ALA A 14 19.89 20.17 -7.39
N ALA A 15 19.66 18.95 -6.89
CA ALA A 15 19.95 17.73 -7.62
C ALA A 15 18.99 17.56 -8.82
N PRO A 16 19.45 16.93 -9.92
CA PRO A 16 18.60 16.68 -11.07
C PRO A 16 17.43 15.76 -10.68
N TRP A 17 16.26 16.06 -11.24
CA TRP A 17 15.05 15.26 -11.04
C TRP A 17 15.24 13.83 -11.55
N ARG A 18 14.67 12.86 -10.83
CA ARG A 18 14.63 11.47 -11.27
C ARG A 18 13.33 11.23 -12.01
N VAL A 19 13.43 10.63 -13.19
CA VAL A 19 12.28 10.18 -14.00
C VAL A 19 12.33 8.66 -14.09
N GLU A 20 11.21 8.01 -13.81
CA GLU A 20 11.06 6.57 -13.97
C GLU A 20 9.92 6.27 -14.95
N GLY A 21 10.17 5.39 -15.91
CA GLY A 21 9.18 4.91 -16.87
C GLY A 21 8.94 3.42 -16.68
N PHE A 22 7.68 3.02 -16.76
CA PHE A 22 7.25 1.62 -16.64
C PHE A 22 6.57 1.17 -17.92
N ALA A 23 6.83 -0.07 -18.31
CA ALA A 23 6.20 -0.71 -19.45
C ALA A 23 5.97 -2.20 -19.12
N SER A 24 4.79 -2.69 -19.47
CA SER A 24 4.37 -4.08 -19.30
C SER A 24 4.98 -4.97 -20.39
N GLU A 25 5.27 -4.39 -21.56
CA GLU A 25 5.92 -5.07 -22.68
C GLU A 25 7.41 -4.70 -22.76
N MET A 26 8.21 -5.61 -23.34
CA MET A 26 9.62 -5.32 -23.62
C MET A 26 9.73 -4.19 -24.64
N PHE A 27 10.63 -3.24 -24.37
CA PHE A 27 10.94 -2.14 -25.26
C PHE A 27 12.41 -2.20 -25.68
N ASP A 28 12.70 -1.57 -26.81
CA ASP A 28 14.06 -1.43 -27.32
C ASP A 28 14.83 -0.40 -26.47
N LYS A 29 15.79 -0.89 -25.69
CA LYS A 29 16.65 -0.06 -24.83
C LYS A 29 17.45 0.98 -25.63
N GLY A 30 17.95 0.61 -26.80
CA GLY A 30 18.71 1.51 -27.67
C GLY A 30 17.85 2.61 -28.27
N ALA A 31 16.60 2.30 -28.60
CA ALA A 31 15.63 3.31 -29.02
C ALA A 31 15.33 4.32 -27.90
N VAL A 32 15.18 3.85 -26.65
CA VAL A 32 14.97 4.72 -25.48
C VAL A 32 16.18 5.61 -25.23
N GLU A 33 17.39 5.06 -25.20
CA GLU A 33 18.63 5.83 -25.01
C GLU A 33 18.81 6.88 -26.12
N THR A 34 18.54 6.51 -27.36
CA THR A 34 18.60 7.43 -28.50
C THR A 34 17.59 8.58 -28.34
N ALA A 35 16.35 8.27 -27.96
CA ALA A 35 15.32 9.28 -27.75
C ALA A 35 15.71 10.26 -26.62
N VAL A 36 16.26 9.73 -25.51
CA VAL A 36 16.75 10.56 -24.40
C VAL A 36 17.92 11.45 -24.85
N SER A 37 18.86 10.92 -25.64
CA SER A 37 19.99 11.70 -26.15
C SER A 37 19.58 12.80 -27.12
N ILE A 38 18.62 12.53 -28.01
CA ILE A 38 18.08 13.54 -28.94
C ILE A 38 17.41 14.66 -28.16
N MET A 39 16.59 14.32 -27.16
CA MET A 39 15.91 15.31 -26.32
C MET A 39 16.92 16.15 -25.53
N ALA A 40 17.90 15.52 -24.89
CA ALA A 40 18.94 16.22 -24.13
C ALA A 40 19.70 17.23 -25.00
N SER A 41 20.08 16.82 -26.22
CA SER A 41 20.71 17.72 -27.19
C SER A 41 19.79 18.86 -27.62
N ALA A 42 18.49 18.61 -27.81
CA ALA A 42 17.53 19.61 -28.25
C ALA A 42 17.29 20.69 -27.18
N VAL A 43 17.33 20.31 -25.90
CA VAL A 43 17.14 21.24 -24.77
C VAL A 43 18.45 21.80 -24.21
N GLY A 44 19.60 21.37 -24.75
CA GLY A 44 20.92 21.88 -24.35
C GLY A 44 21.39 21.43 -22.97
N ILE A 45 20.99 20.24 -22.53
CA ILE A 45 21.47 19.63 -21.28
C ILE A 45 22.41 18.46 -21.55
N GLU A 46 23.19 18.09 -20.54
CA GLU A 46 23.96 16.85 -20.56
C GLU A 46 23.00 15.64 -20.63
N THR A 47 23.33 14.65 -21.47
CA THR A 47 22.52 13.44 -21.64
C THR A 47 22.41 12.68 -20.31
N PRO A 48 21.21 12.50 -19.74
CA PRO A 48 21.04 11.75 -18.50
C PRO A 48 21.42 10.28 -18.68
N THR A 49 21.99 9.67 -17.64
CA THR A 49 22.22 8.23 -17.61
C THR A 49 20.88 7.49 -17.54
N VAL A 50 20.63 6.59 -18.49
CA VAL A 50 19.44 5.72 -18.49
C VAL A 50 19.83 4.36 -17.92
N THR A 51 19.07 3.89 -16.93
CA THR A 51 19.25 2.55 -16.34
C THR A 51 18.00 1.72 -16.54
N PHE A 52 18.18 0.44 -16.82
CA PHE A 52 17.07 -0.50 -17.04
C PHE A 52 17.07 -1.59 -15.97
N GLY A 53 15.87 -1.95 -15.52
CA GLY A 53 15.65 -3.06 -14.61
C GLY A 53 14.31 -3.72 -14.88
N THR A 54 14.14 -4.94 -14.37
CA THR A 54 12.85 -5.63 -14.35
C THR A 54 12.34 -5.67 -12.91
N TYR A 55 11.03 -5.56 -12.76
CA TYR A 55 10.37 -5.83 -11.49
C TYR A 55 9.72 -7.20 -11.60
N GLU A 56 10.02 -8.08 -10.64
CA GLU A 56 9.33 -9.36 -10.54
C GLU A 56 7.85 -9.11 -10.18
N PRO A 57 6.91 -9.79 -10.85
CA PRO A 57 5.51 -9.73 -10.48
C PRO A 57 5.34 -10.10 -9.01
N LYS A 58 4.68 -9.22 -8.26
CA LYS A 58 4.46 -9.40 -6.83
C LYS A 58 2.98 -9.24 -6.53
N ASP A 59 2.44 -10.18 -5.75
CA ASP A 59 1.08 -10.12 -5.22
C ASP A 59 1.01 -9.10 -4.07
N TRP A 60 1.02 -7.82 -4.44
CA TRP A 60 0.95 -6.71 -3.50
C TRP A 60 -0.36 -6.71 -2.71
N VAL A 61 -1.46 -7.18 -3.31
CA VAL A 61 -2.76 -7.27 -2.63
C VAL A 61 -2.71 -8.32 -1.53
N GLY A 62 -2.25 -9.53 -1.83
CA GLY A 62 -2.13 -10.58 -0.83
C GLY A 62 -1.07 -10.27 0.23
N GLU A 63 0.05 -9.64 -0.13
CA GLU A 63 1.04 -9.22 0.86
C GLU A 63 0.51 -8.13 1.79
N ASN A 64 -0.19 -7.13 1.24
CA ASN A 64 -0.84 -6.10 2.03
C ASN A 64 -1.88 -6.73 2.97
N LEU A 65 -2.74 -7.63 2.48
CA LEU A 65 -3.73 -8.33 3.29
C LEU A 65 -3.06 -9.10 4.45
N ARG A 66 -2.01 -9.89 4.16
CA ARG A 66 -1.27 -10.65 5.18
C ARG A 66 -0.55 -9.78 6.21
N SER A 67 -0.25 -8.52 5.89
CA SER A 67 0.41 -7.61 6.82
C SER A 67 -0.51 -7.16 7.98
N PHE A 68 -1.83 -7.26 7.81
CA PHE A 68 -2.80 -6.88 8.84
C PHE A 68 -2.90 -7.95 9.92
N LYS A 69 -2.62 -7.56 11.16
CA LYS A 69 -2.78 -8.44 12.33
C LYS A 69 -4.17 -8.31 12.93
N PRO A 70 -4.73 -9.37 13.52
CA PRO A 70 -5.99 -9.27 14.25
C PRO A 70 -5.91 -8.23 15.37
N ILE A 71 -7.03 -7.58 15.62
CA ILE A 71 -7.17 -6.66 16.75
C ILE A 71 -8.14 -7.22 17.79
N SER A 72 -7.86 -6.89 19.06
CA SER A 72 -8.71 -7.30 20.17
C SER A 72 -9.23 -6.07 20.91
N VAL A 73 -10.55 -5.90 20.98
CA VAL A 73 -11.17 -4.75 21.64
C VAL A 73 -12.39 -5.20 22.43
N GLY A 74 -12.31 -5.13 23.76
CA GLY A 74 -13.36 -5.61 24.65
C GLY A 74 -13.71 -7.07 24.37
N ARG A 75 -15.00 -7.34 24.11
CA ARG A 75 -15.50 -8.67 23.75
C ARG A 75 -15.22 -9.10 22.31
N PHE A 76 -14.69 -8.22 21.46
CA PHE A 76 -14.54 -8.48 20.03
C PHE A 76 -13.09 -8.87 19.68
N PHE A 77 -12.96 -9.77 18.70
CA PHE A 77 -11.71 -10.12 18.04
C PHE A 77 -11.93 -9.95 16.54
N VAL A 78 -11.30 -8.94 15.92
CA VAL A 78 -11.44 -8.66 14.48
C VAL A 78 -10.23 -9.23 13.76
N HIS A 79 -10.44 -10.03 12.73
CA HIS A 79 -9.40 -10.69 11.95
C HIS A 79 -9.73 -10.68 10.45
N GLY A 80 -8.72 -10.83 9.59
CA GLY A 80 -8.94 -11.07 8.16
C GLY A 80 -9.16 -12.55 7.85
N SER A 81 -9.54 -12.84 6.61
CA SER A 81 -9.66 -14.19 6.04
C SER A 81 -8.31 -14.92 5.97
N HIS A 82 -7.21 -14.17 5.92
CA HIS A 82 -5.85 -14.70 5.94
C HIS A 82 -5.38 -15.17 7.33
N TRP A 83 -6.18 -14.93 8.38
CA TRP A 83 -5.85 -15.38 9.73
C TRP A 83 -6.30 -16.82 9.93
N GLU A 84 -5.34 -17.75 9.92
CA GLU A 84 -5.60 -19.20 10.04
C GLU A 84 -5.37 -19.74 11.46
N GLU A 85 -4.94 -18.89 12.41
CA GLU A 85 -4.74 -19.30 13.80
C GLU A 85 -6.06 -19.37 14.58
N GLU A 86 -6.02 -20.01 15.76
CA GLU A 86 -7.20 -20.22 16.60
C GLU A 86 -7.88 -18.91 17.02
N LEU A 87 -9.22 -18.93 16.97
CA LEU A 87 -10.04 -17.81 17.42
C LEU A 87 -10.27 -17.89 18.94
N PRO A 88 -10.16 -16.77 19.68
CA PRO A 88 -10.38 -16.78 21.12
C PRO A 88 -11.83 -17.16 21.48
N VAL A 89 -12.01 -18.27 22.20
CA VAL A 89 -13.32 -18.80 22.62
C VAL A 89 -14.14 -17.79 23.45
N SER A 90 -13.47 -16.93 24.21
CA SER A 90 -14.12 -15.94 25.08
C SER A 90 -14.52 -14.65 24.36
N LYS A 91 -14.37 -14.57 23.04
CA LYS A 91 -14.62 -13.35 22.25
C LYS A 91 -15.54 -13.64 21.07
N THR A 92 -16.26 -12.60 20.64
CA THR A 92 -16.98 -12.61 19.38
C THR A 92 -15.99 -12.33 18.25
N ALA A 93 -15.74 -13.34 17.43
CA ALA A 93 -14.92 -13.20 16.23
C ALA A 93 -15.67 -12.45 15.13
N LEU A 94 -15.03 -11.46 14.54
CA LEU A 94 -15.52 -10.65 13.43
C LEU A 94 -14.51 -10.75 12.28
N GLN A 95 -14.87 -11.46 11.21
CA GLN A 95 -14.02 -11.55 10.03
C GLN A 95 -14.25 -10.36 9.11
N VAL A 96 -13.22 -9.53 8.89
CA VAL A 96 -13.25 -8.35 8.03
C VAL A 96 -11.91 -8.22 7.30
N ASP A 97 -11.91 -8.39 5.99
CA ASP A 97 -10.71 -8.19 5.15
C ASP A 97 -10.39 -6.71 4.99
N ALA A 98 -9.17 -6.34 5.38
CA ALA A 98 -8.66 -5.00 5.16
C ALA A 98 -8.50 -4.75 3.65
N GLY A 99 -8.98 -3.58 3.18
CA GLY A 99 -8.99 -3.21 1.77
C GLY A 99 -10.39 -3.28 1.13
N LEU A 100 -11.11 -4.39 1.29
CA LEU A 100 -12.48 -4.52 0.76
C LEU A 100 -13.53 -3.78 1.60
N ALA A 101 -13.27 -3.60 2.90
CA ALA A 101 -14.16 -2.90 3.81
C ALA A 101 -13.42 -1.87 4.67
N PHE A 102 -14.06 -0.72 4.88
CA PHE A 102 -13.64 0.21 5.92
C PHE A 102 -13.99 -0.37 7.29
N GLY A 103 -13.09 -0.21 8.27
CA GLY A 103 -13.33 -0.67 9.64
C GLY A 103 -12.83 -2.08 9.97
N SER A 104 -11.74 -2.52 9.36
CA SER A 104 -11.00 -3.75 9.73
C SER A 104 -10.36 -3.69 11.13
N GLY A 105 -10.41 -2.54 11.81
CA GLY A 105 -10.03 -2.40 13.21
C GLY A 105 -8.70 -1.71 13.50
N GLU A 106 -7.85 -1.49 12.49
CA GLU A 106 -6.58 -0.79 12.71
C GLU A 106 -6.77 0.69 13.04
N HIS A 107 -7.78 1.33 12.43
CA HIS A 107 -8.07 2.74 12.66
C HIS A 107 -8.70 2.97 14.05
N GLN A 108 -8.30 4.04 14.72
CA GLN A 108 -8.71 4.32 16.11
C GLN A 108 -10.21 4.52 16.26
N THR A 109 -10.89 5.02 15.23
CA THR A 109 -12.35 5.19 15.23
C THR A 109 -13.07 3.85 15.35
N THR A 110 -12.61 2.81 14.64
CA THR A 110 -13.19 1.46 14.74
C THR A 110 -13.01 0.87 16.13
N LYS A 111 -11.82 1.01 16.73
CA LYS A 111 -11.56 0.57 18.10
C LYS A 111 -12.46 1.30 19.10
N GLY A 112 -12.62 2.61 18.96
CA GLY A 112 -13.50 3.43 19.79
C GLY A 112 -14.95 2.96 19.73
N CYS A 113 -15.47 2.70 18.52
CA CYS A 113 -16.83 2.17 18.34
C CYS A 113 -17.01 0.78 18.99
N LEU A 114 -16.08 -0.15 18.77
CA LEU A 114 -16.15 -1.50 19.37
C LEU A 114 -16.10 -1.45 20.90
N ALA A 115 -15.26 -0.58 21.47
CA ALA A 115 -15.18 -0.37 22.92
C ALA A 115 -16.50 0.23 23.46
N ALA A 116 -17.09 1.20 22.76
CA ALA A 116 -18.37 1.79 23.13
C ALA A 116 -19.51 0.76 23.10
N ILE A 117 -19.54 -0.11 22.09
CA ILE A 117 -20.51 -1.21 21.99
C ILE A 117 -20.35 -2.18 23.17
N ASP A 118 -19.11 -2.59 23.50
CA ASP A 118 -18.87 -3.47 24.64
C ASP A 118 -19.34 -2.84 25.96
N TRP A 119 -19.09 -1.55 26.14
CA TRP A 119 -19.51 -0.80 27.33
C TRP A 119 -21.03 -0.67 27.43
N LEU A 120 -21.72 -0.34 26.34
CA LEU A 120 -23.18 -0.21 26.31
C LEU A 120 -23.85 -1.54 26.62
N ALA A 121 -23.36 -2.63 26.03
CA ALA A 121 -23.92 -3.97 26.23
C ALA A 121 -23.75 -4.48 27.68
N LYS A 122 -22.84 -3.93 28.47
CA LYS A 122 -22.70 -4.22 29.91
C LYS A 122 -23.70 -3.47 30.79
N ARG A 123 -24.26 -2.36 30.32
CA ARG A 123 -25.11 -1.46 31.12
C ARG A 123 -26.61 -1.70 30.94
N GLY A 124 -27.00 -2.55 29.99
CA GLY A 124 -28.41 -2.82 29.68
C GLY A 124 -29.13 -1.62 29.04
N PRO A 125 -30.39 -1.78 28.59
CA PRO A 125 -31.19 -0.69 28.08
C PRO A 125 -31.36 0.39 29.16
N ARG A 126 -31.29 1.68 28.77
CA ARG A 126 -31.73 2.76 29.64
C ARG A 126 -33.24 2.58 29.87
N GLN A 127 -33.63 2.33 31.12
CA GLN A 127 -35.03 2.40 31.53
C GLN A 127 -35.48 3.86 31.63
#